data_AF-R7I9L9-F1
#
_entry.id   AF-R7I9L9-F1
#
_cell.length_a   1.000
_cell.length_b   1.000
_cell.length_c   1.000
_cell.angle_alpha   90.00
_cell.angle_beta   90.00
_cell.angle_gamma   90.00
#
_symmetry.space_group_name_H-M   'P 1'
#
loop_
_entity.id
_entity.type
_entity.pdbx_description
1 polymer ?
#
loop_
_entity_poly.entity_id
_entity_poly.type
_entity_poly.pdbx_seq_one_letter_code
_entity_poly.pdbx_strand_id
1 'polypeptide(L)'
;MAEIKTYDAIVVGGGPAGLSAAIYLARARFRVLVLEKEKIGGQITITAEVVNYPGIVKTNGEKLTSDMTRQAQNFGAEFLAAEVTGLELEGDWKIVHTNRGDFKTLGVVYAAGAHPRLAGFTGESEFRGHGVAYCATCDGEFFTDRTIFVIGGGYASVEVTLRWRRGSSSRSTERKSSWWCAVTTSRSTPLRLRS
;
A
#
# COMPACT_ATOMS: atom_id res chain seq x y z
N MET A 1 -18.88 20.81 26.03
CA MET A 1 -17.75 20.01 25.52
C MET A 1 -18.30 19.06 24.47
N ALA A 2 -17.71 19.00 23.28
CA ALA A 2 -18.18 18.06 22.25
C ALA A 2 -17.95 16.62 22.74
N GLU A 3 -18.95 15.76 22.58
CA GLU A 3 -18.89 14.37 23.00
C GLU A 3 -17.91 13.60 22.09
N ILE A 4 -16.86 13.01 22.68
CA ILE A 4 -15.88 12.21 21.93
C ILE A 4 -16.53 10.87 21.57
N LYS A 5 -16.76 10.65 20.27
CA LYS A 5 -17.33 9.39 19.79
C LYS A 5 -16.41 8.22 20.11
N THR A 6 -17.01 7.15 20.64
CA THR A 6 -16.30 5.96 21.09
C THR A 6 -16.59 4.77 20.17
N TYR A 7 -15.55 4.02 19.84
CA TYR A 7 -15.58 2.81 19.02
C TYR A 7 -14.87 1.67 19.75
N ASP A 8 -15.16 0.42 19.39
CA ASP A 8 -14.41 -0.71 19.93
C ASP A 8 -13.06 -0.85 19.23
N ALA A 9 -13.05 -0.60 17.92
CA ALA A 9 -11.83 -0.60 17.11
C ALA A 9 -11.86 0.51 16.06
N ILE A 10 -10.71 1.17 15.88
CA ILE A 10 -10.50 2.13 14.79
C ILE A 10 -9.45 1.56 13.84
N VAL A 11 -9.76 1.56 12.55
CA VAL A 11 -8.83 1.17 11.49
C VAL A 11 -8.34 2.43 10.79
N VAL A 12 -7.03 2.66 10.80
CA VAL A 12 -6.40 3.79 10.12
C VAL A 12 -5.91 3.33 8.75
N GLY A 13 -6.60 3.73 7.68
CA GLY A 13 -6.31 3.35 6.30
C GLY A 13 -7.40 2.48 5.68
N GLY A 14 -7.89 2.89 4.51
CA GLY A 14 -8.94 2.24 3.73
C GLY A 14 -8.42 1.36 2.59
N GLY A 15 -7.18 0.88 2.65
CA GLY A 15 -6.63 -0.09 1.68
C GLY A 15 -7.10 -1.53 1.94
N PRO A 16 -6.65 -2.52 1.13
CA PRO A 16 -7.06 -3.92 1.29
C PRO A 16 -6.81 -4.50 2.69
N ALA A 17 -5.70 -4.10 3.34
CA ALA A 17 -5.39 -4.51 4.70
C ALA A 17 -6.41 -3.97 5.72
N GLY A 18 -6.70 -2.66 5.66
CA GLY A 18 -7.66 -2.02 6.55
C GLY A 18 -9.09 -2.49 6.31
N LEU A 19 -9.50 -2.66 5.04
CA LEU A 19 -10.81 -3.20 4.67
C LEU A 19 -10.97 -4.63 5.16
N SER A 20 -9.94 -5.48 5.03
CA SER A 20 -9.97 -6.84 5.57
C SER A 20 -10.13 -6.84 7.09
N ALA A 21 -9.37 -6.00 7.80
CA ALA A 21 -9.51 -5.86 9.26
C ALA A 21 -10.93 -5.39 9.64
N ALA A 22 -11.46 -4.40 8.94
CA ALA A 22 -12.81 -3.87 9.18
C ALA A 22 -13.90 -4.94 8.99
N ILE A 23 -13.79 -5.77 7.94
CA ILE A 23 -14.71 -6.90 7.71
C ILE A 23 -14.71 -7.83 8.91
N TYR A 24 -13.53 -8.27 9.37
CA TYR A 24 -13.44 -9.24 10.47
C TYR A 24 -13.88 -8.65 11.81
N LEU A 25 -13.51 -7.41 12.11
CA LEU A 25 -13.91 -6.74 13.35
C LEU A 25 -15.43 -6.49 13.38
N ALA A 26 -16.02 -6.02 12.29
CA ALA A 26 -17.46 -5.81 12.21
C ALA A 26 -18.23 -7.13 12.27
N ARG A 27 -17.71 -8.20 11.66
CA ARG A 27 -18.26 -9.57 11.80
C ARG A 27 -18.24 -10.08 13.24
N ALA A 28 -17.22 -9.70 14.01
CA ALA A 28 -17.12 -9.99 15.44
C ALA A 28 -18.03 -9.10 16.31
N ARG A 29 -18.91 -8.28 15.69
CA ARG A 29 -19.86 -7.38 16.36
C ARG A 29 -19.22 -6.20 17.10
N PHE A 30 -17.97 -5.88 16.80
CA PHE A 30 -17.37 -4.63 17.25
C PHE A 30 -17.94 -3.45 16.48
N ARG A 31 -18.08 -2.31 17.16
CA ARG A 31 -18.32 -1.02 16.52
C ARG A 31 -17.03 -0.50 15.92
N VAL A 32 -16.92 -0.53 14.60
CA VAL A 32 -15.69 -0.23 13.87
C VAL A 32 -15.81 1.08 13.11
N LEU A 33 -14.78 1.93 13.22
CA LEU A 33 -14.60 3.09 12.35
C LEU A 33 -13.36 2.91 11.48
N VAL A 34 -13.52 3.04 10.16
CA VAL A 34 -12.42 3.13 9.21
C VAL A 34 -12.17 4.59 8.86
N LEU A 35 -10.96 5.07 9.15
CA LEU A 35 -10.49 6.41 8.82
C LEU A 35 -9.63 6.36 7.56
N GLU A 36 -9.99 7.12 6.55
CA GLU A 36 -9.21 7.26 5.31
C GLU A 36 -9.05 8.74 4.96
N LYS A 37 -7.82 9.18 4.67
CA LYS A 37 -7.52 10.58 4.34
C LYS A 37 -7.85 10.92 2.89
N GLU A 38 -7.74 9.94 1.99
CA GLU A 38 -7.89 10.09 0.54
C GLU A 38 -9.06 9.23 0.04
N LYS A 39 -8.87 8.50 -1.07
CA LYS A 39 -9.85 7.59 -1.65
C LYS A 39 -9.68 6.20 -1.04
N ILE A 40 -10.79 5.60 -0.63
CA ILE A 40 -10.83 4.21 -0.15
C ILE A 40 -10.30 3.29 -1.25
N GLY A 41 -9.42 2.37 -0.85
CA GLY A 41 -8.79 1.37 -1.67
C GLY A 41 -7.27 1.46 -1.69
N GLY A 42 -6.67 2.60 -1.31
CA GLY A 42 -5.22 2.75 -1.23
C GLY A 42 -4.52 2.47 -2.58
N GLN A 43 -3.34 1.86 -2.53
CA GLN A 43 -2.49 1.68 -3.72
C GLN A 43 -3.12 0.82 -4.83
N ILE A 44 -4.01 -0.12 -4.53
CA ILE A 44 -4.56 -0.99 -5.58
C ILE A 44 -5.47 -0.21 -6.54
N THR A 45 -5.99 0.95 -6.14
CA THR A 45 -6.91 1.76 -6.97
C THR A 45 -6.26 2.28 -8.25
N ILE A 46 -4.93 2.39 -8.29
CA ILE A 46 -4.18 2.77 -9.49
C ILE A 46 -3.80 1.58 -10.38
N THR A 47 -4.11 0.36 -9.96
CA THR A 47 -3.84 -0.87 -10.73
C THR A 47 -4.96 -1.09 -11.75
N ALA A 48 -4.60 -1.03 -13.04
CA ALA A 48 -5.54 -1.19 -14.14
C ALA A 48 -6.14 -2.60 -14.18
N GLU A 49 -5.34 -3.63 -13.90
CA GLU A 49 -5.77 -5.02 -13.97
C GLU A 49 -5.19 -5.84 -12.80
N VAL A 50 -6.05 -6.62 -12.15
CA VAL A 50 -5.71 -7.52 -11.04
C VAL A 50 -6.11 -8.94 -11.45
N VAL A 51 -5.11 -9.82 -11.60
CA VAL A 51 -5.25 -11.23 -12.03
C VAL A 51 -4.71 -12.23 -11.02
N ASN A 52 -4.18 -11.74 -9.91
CA ASN A 52 -3.46 -12.53 -8.91
C ASN A 52 -4.15 -12.54 -7.54
N TYR A 53 -5.45 -12.24 -7.48
CA TYR A 53 -6.23 -12.29 -6.24
C TYR A 53 -7.02 -13.61 -6.17
N PRO A 54 -6.71 -14.52 -5.22
CA PRO A 54 -7.38 -15.82 -5.15
C PRO A 54 -8.90 -15.72 -5.11
N GLY A 55 -9.57 -16.52 -5.95
CA GLY A 55 -11.04 -16.51 -6.09
C GLY A 55 -11.58 -15.42 -7.04
N ILE A 56 -10.73 -14.52 -7.54
CA ILE A 56 -11.09 -13.51 -8.53
C ILE A 56 -10.17 -13.68 -9.75
N VAL A 57 -10.73 -14.22 -10.83
CA VAL A 57 -9.96 -14.55 -12.05
C VAL A 57 -9.37 -13.29 -12.70
N LYS A 58 -10.17 -12.22 -12.84
CA LYS A 58 -9.76 -10.93 -13.39
C LYS A 58 -10.67 -9.83 -12.87
N THR A 59 -10.09 -8.72 -12.42
CA THR A 59 -10.80 -7.51 -12.01
C THR A 59 -9.91 -6.29 -12.22
N ASN A 60 -10.37 -5.10 -11.84
CA ASN A 60 -9.55 -3.92 -11.69
C ASN A 60 -9.49 -3.48 -10.22
N GLY A 61 -8.54 -2.61 -9.91
CA GLY A 61 -8.31 -2.13 -8.55
C GLY A 61 -9.53 -1.49 -7.90
N GLU A 62 -10.20 -0.59 -8.61
CA GLU A 62 -11.37 0.13 -8.10
C GLU A 62 -12.54 -0.80 -7.77
N LYS A 63 -12.82 -1.76 -8.66
CA LYS A 63 -13.89 -2.74 -8.46
C LYS A 63 -13.59 -3.62 -7.25
N LEU A 64 -12.36 -4.12 -7.15
CA LEU A 64 -11.95 -4.98 -6.04
C LEU A 64 -12.12 -4.28 -4.70
N THR A 65 -11.67 -3.02 -4.58
CA THR A 65 -11.80 -2.27 -3.33
C THR A 65 -13.23 -1.87 -3.04
N SER A 66 -14.02 -1.52 -4.06
CA SER A 66 -15.46 -1.23 -3.89
C SER A 66 -16.21 -2.45 -3.33
N ASP A 67 -15.91 -3.64 -3.83
CA ASP A 67 -16.51 -4.89 -3.35
C ASP A 67 -16.09 -5.17 -1.89
N MET A 68 -14.82 -4.96 -1.52
CA MET A 68 -14.34 -5.07 -0.14
C MET A 68 -14.99 -4.04 0.81
N THR A 69 -15.12 -2.78 0.37
CA THR A 69 -15.80 -1.73 1.16
C THR A 69 -17.25 -2.09 1.42
N ARG A 70 -17.97 -2.57 0.40
CA ARG A 70 -19.35 -3.00 0.55
C ARG A 70 -19.49 -4.16 1.53
N GLN A 71 -18.57 -5.12 1.51
CA GLN A 71 -18.55 -6.21 2.49
C GLN A 71 -18.41 -5.68 3.92
N ALA A 72 -17.48 -4.75 4.16
CA ALA A 72 -17.31 -4.14 5.48
C ALA A 72 -18.57 -3.38 5.94
N GLN A 73 -19.16 -2.58 5.06
CA GLN A 73 -20.41 -1.83 5.34
C GLN A 73 -21.58 -2.75 5.65
N ASN A 74 -21.72 -3.87 4.92
CA ASN A 74 -22.78 -4.85 5.16
C ASN A 74 -22.70 -5.49 6.57
N PHE A 75 -21.49 -5.56 7.15
CA PHE A 75 -21.32 -6.01 8.54
C PHE A 75 -21.42 -4.88 9.58
N GLY A 76 -21.59 -3.64 9.16
CA GLY A 76 -21.80 -2.47 10.03
C GLY A 76 -20.55 -1.63 10.29
N ALA A 77 -19.47 -1.79 9.51
CA ALA A 77 -18.32 -0.90 9.62
C ALA A 77 -18.68 0.52 9.15
N GLU A 78 -18.37 1.52 9.97
CA GLU A 78 -18.53 2.94 9.64
C GLU A 78 -17.27 3.45 8.92
N PHE A 79 -17.45 4.41 8.00
CA PHE A 79 -16.35 5.01 7.23
C PHE A 79 -16.37 6.51 7.39
N LEU A 80 -15.20 7.11 7.62
CA LEU A 80 -15.04 8.54 7.70
C LEU A 80 -13.82 8.99 6.90
N ALA A 81 -14.05 9.97 6.02
CA ALA A 81 -13.00 10.67 5.31
C ALA A 81 -12.32 11.68 6.25
N ALA A 82 -11.21 11.28 6.86
CA ALA A 82 -10.45 12.08 7.82
C ALA A 82 -8.97 11.68 7.83
N GLU A 83 -8.11 12.68 8.02
CA GLU A 83 -6.67 12.48 8.18
C GLU A 83 -6.34 12.31 9.65
N VAL A 84 -5.67 11.19 9.98
CA VAL A 84 -5.14 10.95 11.33
C VAL A 84 -3.83 11.71 11.49
N THR A 85 -3.80 12.64 12.44
CA THR A 85 -2.65 13.51 12.71
C THR A 85 -1.82 13.05 13.90
N GLY A 86 -2.40 12.25 14.80
CA GLY A 86 -1.73 11.75 15.99
C GLY A 86 -2.44 10.57 16.64
N LEU A 87 -1.71 9.83 17.45
CA LEU A 87 -2.20 8.67 18.20
C LEU A 87 -1.65 8.74 19.63
N GLU A 88 -2.54 8.70 20.61
CA GLU A 88 -2.19 8.45 22.01
C GLU A 88 -2.58 7.01 22.35
N LEU A 89 -1.58 6.18 22.65
CA LEU A 89 -1.76 4.73 22.79
C LEU A 89 -1.62 4.22 24.22
N GLU A 90 -1.37 5.12 25.18
CA GLU A 90 -1.17 4.78 26.58
C GLU A 90 -2.51 4.60 27.32
N GLY A 91 -2.53 3.74 28.34
CA GLY A 91 -3.72 3.43 29.13
C GLY A 91 -4.69 2.45 28.45
N ASP A 92 -5.89 2.29 29.00
CA ASP A 92 -6.89 1.33 28.49
C ASP A 92 -7.54 1.80 27.19
N TRP A 93 -7.81 3.11 27.10
CA TRP A 93 -8.39 3.75 25.93
C TRP A 93 -7.33 4.47 25.11
N LYS A 94 -7.42 4.32 23.80
CA LYS A 94 -6.58 4.97 22.81
C LYS A 94 -7.31 6.18 22.26
N ILE A 95 -6.59 7.27 21.99
CA ILE A 95 -7.13 8.47 21.37
C ILE A 95 -6.53 8.60 19.97
N VAL A 96 -7.40 8.79 18.98
CA VAL A 96 -7.03 9.00 17.59
C VAL A 96 -7.39 10.43 17.23
N HIS A 97 -6.36 11.25 17.01
CA HIS A 97 -6.53 12.64 16.61
C HIS A 97 -6.71 12.75 15.12
N THR A 98 -7.71 13.51 14.69
CA THR A 98 -7.97 13.72 13.26
C THR A 98 -8.29 15.17 12.96
N ASN A 99 -8.20 15.55 11.68
CA ASN A 99 -8.67 16.86 11.21
C ASN A 99 -10.21 17.06 11.29
N ARG A 100 -10.97 16.03 11.66
CA ARG A 100 -12.43 16.05 11.84
C ARG A 100 -12.86 15.91 13.30
N GLY A 101 -11.91 15.95 14.23
CA GLY A 101 -12.13 15.75 15.66
C GLY A 101 -11.53 14.44 16.18
N ASP A 102 -11.53 14.31 17.50
CA ASP A 102 -10.89 13.17 18.16
C ASP A 102 -11.86 12.01 18.35
N PHE A 103 -11.31 10.80 18.28
CA PHE A 103 -12.05 9.55 18.50
C PHE A 103 -11.38 8.72 19.59
N LYS A 104 -12.21 8.01 20.35
CA LYS A 104 -11.74 7.15 21.44
C LYS A 104 -12.00 5.68 21.09
N THR A 105 -11.04 4.80 21.37
CA THR A 105 -11.15 3.37 21.03
C THR A 105 -10.40 2.45 21.98
N LEU A 106 -10.79 1.17 22.08
CA LEU A 106 -10.04 0.17 22.83
C LEU A 106 -8.82 -0.32 22.04
N GLY A 107 -8.97 -0.46 20.73
CA GLY A 107 -7.91 -0.91 19.82
C GLY A 107 -7.76 -0.06 18.57
N VAL A 108 -6.54 -0.01 18.03
CA VAL A 108 -6.22 0.63 16.75
C VAL A 108 -5.56 -0.39 15.83
N VAL A 109 -6.05 -0.51 14.60
CA VAL A 109 -5.38 -1.22 13.51
C VAL A 109 -4.76 -0.18 12.59
N TYR A 110 -3.42 -0.11 12.56
CA TYR A 110 -2.72 0.83 11.70
C TYR A 110 -2.40 0.20 10.34
N ALA A 111 -3.14 0.62 9.32
CA ALA A 111 -3.09 0.11 7.94
C ALA A 111 -2.93 1.24 6.90
N ALA A 112 -2.21 2.30 7.24
CA ALA A 112 -2.02 3.49 6.40
C ALA A 112 -1.24 3.21 5.10
N GLY A 113 -0.62 2.05 4.98
CA GLY A 113 0.13 1.63 3.79
C GLY A 113 1.43 2.41 3.60
N ALA A 114 1.82 2.58 2.35
CA ALA A 114 3.02 3.30 1.96
C ALA A 114 2.78 4.05 0.64
N HIS A 115 3.66 4.98 0.28
CA HIS A 115 3.67 5.62 -1.03
C HIS A 115 5.04 5.42 -1.70
N PRO A 116 5.09 5.05 -3.00
CA PRO A 116 6.35 4.96 -3.71
C PRO A 116 7.00 6.35 -3.81
N ARG A 117 8.33 6.41 -3.66
CA ARG A 117 9.08 7.62 -3.98
C ARG A 117 9.17 7.77 -5.49
N LEU A 118 8.74 8.93 -5.98
CA LEU A 118 8.86 9.30 -7.39
C LEU A 118 10.32 9.60 -7.76
N ALA A 119 10.72 9.25 -8.98
CA ALA A 119 12.05 9.52 -9.52
C ALA A 119 12.20 10.96 -10.03
N GLY A 120 11.10 11.63 -10.38
CA GLY A 120 11.02 13.05 -10.72
C GLY A 120 11.32 13.38 -12.19
N PHE A 121 11.10 12.45 -13.13
CA PHE A 121 11.33 12.70 -14.56
C PHE A 121 10.05 13.13 -15.29
N THR A 122 10.21 13.89 -16.38
CA THR A 122 9.09 14.33 -17.22
C THR A 122 8.34 13.12 -17.81
N GLY A 123 7.02 13.07 -17.60
CA GLY A 123 6.16 11.96 -18.03
C GLY A 123 5.95 10.85 -16.99
N GLU A 124 6.62 10.90 -15.83
CA GLU A 124 6.49 9.84 -14.80
C GLU A 124 5.04 9.65 -14.31
N SER A 125 4.31 10.75 -14.09
CA SER A 125 2.89 10.70 -13.69
C SER A 125 1.95 10.32 -14.84
N GLU A 126 2.26 10.75 -16.06
CA GLU A 126 1.43 10.55 -17.26
C GLU A 126 1.41 9.08 -17.67
N PHE A 127 2.57 8.41 -17.63
CA PHE A 127 2.71 7.01 -18.01
C PHE A 127 2.48 6.03 -16.84
N ARG A 128 2.02 6.50 -15.69
CA ARG A 128 1.74 5.63 -14.52
C ARG A 128 0.65 4.61 -14.85
N GLY A 129 0.96 3.32 -14.65
CA GLY A 129 0.07 2.21 -15.02
C GLY A 129 0.02 1.90 -16.53
N HIS A 130 0.69 2.70 -17.37
CA HIS A 130 0.74 2.56 -18.83
C HIS A 130 2.20 2.64 -19.35
N GLY A 131 3.14 2.05 -18.60
CA GLY A 131 4.58 2.06 -18.93
C GLY A 131 5.49 2.36 -17.74
N VAL A 132 4.98 3.11 -16.74
CA VAL A 132 5.66 3.35 -15.46
C VAL A 132 4.98 2.53 -14.38
N ALA A 133 5.74 1.59 -13.80
CA ALA A 133 5.32 0.68 -12.76
C ALA A 133 6.21 0.81 -11.52
N TYR A 134 5.60 0.76 -10.34
CA TYR A 134 6.31 0.80 -9.05
C TYR A 134 6.32 -0.56 -8.33
N CYS A 135 5.57 -1.54 -8.85
CA CYS A 135 5.51 -2.90 -8.32
C CYS A 135 5.83 -3.90 -9.44
N ALA A 136 7.07 -4.38 -9.45
CA ALA A 136 7.55 -5.26 -10.51
C ALA A 136 6.84 -6.62 -10.56
N THR A 137 6.34 -7.12 -9.43
CA THR A 137 5.58 -8.38 -9.35
C THR A 137 4.12 -8.21 -9.72
N CYS A 138 3.58 -6.99 -9.61
CA CYS A 138 2.20 -6.69 -9.96
C CYS A 138 2.06 -6.54 -11.47
N ASP A 139 3.00 -5.82 -12.09
CA ASP A 139 2.87 -5.41 -13.48
C ASP A 139 3.75 -6.23 -14.45
N GLY A 140 4.57 -7.15 -13.93
CA GLY A 140 5.67 -7.74 -14.70
C GLY A 140 5.28 -8.60 -15.90
N GLU A 141 4.14 -9.27 -15.83
CA GLU A 141 3.62 -10.11 -16.92
C GLU A 141 3.26 -9.28 -18.17
N PHE A 142 2.81 -8.03 -18.00
CA PHE A 142 2.38 -7.14 -19.09
C PHE A 142 3.53 -6.64 -19.98
N PHE A 143 4.78 -6.85 -19.54
CA PHE A 143 5.97 -6.33 -20.19
C PHE A 143 6.91 -7.46 -20.67
N THR A 144 6.38 -8.67 -20.81
CA THR A 144 7.08 -9.82 -21.43
C THR A 144 7.55 -9.44 -22.85
N ASP A 145 8.77 -9.83 -23.22
CA ASP A 145 9.43 -9.51 -24.49
C ASP A 145 9.62 -8.00 -24.78
N ARG A 146 9.49 -7.13 -23.76
CA ARG A 146 9.78 -5.70 -23.88
C ARG A 146 11.15 -5.36 -23.31
N THR A 147 11.66 -4.18 -23.66
CA THR A 147 12.85 -3.62 -22.99
C THR A 147 12.41 -2.85 -21.76
N ILE A 148 12.89 -3.24 -20.58
CA ILE A 148 12.53 -2.60 -19.31
C ILE A 148 13.71 -1.83 -18.74
N PHE A 149 13.43 -0.63 -18.25
CA PHE A 149 14.35 0.18 -17.46
C PHE A 149 13.96 0.13 -15.99
N VAL A 150 14.90 -0.29 -15.15
CA VAL A 150 14.73 -0.28 -13.68
C VAL A 150 15.51 0.91 -13.12
N ILE A 151 14.80 1.85 -12.49
CA ILE A 151 15.39 3.04 -11.89
C ILE A 151 15.62 2.78 -10.40
N GLY A 152 16.88 2.76 -9.97
CA GLY A 152 17.24 2.62 -8.56
C GLY A 152 18.51 1.81 -8.35
N GLY A 153 19.25 2.10 -7.28
CA GLY A 153 20.51 1.42 -6.92
C GLY A 153 20.42 0.58 -5.64
N GLY A 154 19.21 0.23 -5.21
CA GLY A 154 18.96 -0.55 -3.99
C GLY A 154 18.88 -2.05 -4.24
N TYR A 155 18.85 -2.85 -3.17
CA TYR A 155 18.60 -4.30 -3.28
C TYR A 155 17.31 -4.61 -4.05
N ALA A 156 16.26 -3.82 -3.83
CA ALA A 156 14.99 -3.94 -4.53
C ALA A 156 15.14 -3.81 -6.06
N SER A 157 15.95 -2.88 -6.56
CA SER A 157 16.14 -2.75 -8.01
C SER A 157 16.98 -3.87 -8.59
N VAL A 158 17.97 -4.40 -7.84
CA VAL A 158 18.75 -5.58 -8.25
C VAL A 158 17.86 -6.82 -8.33
N GLU A 159 17.06 -7.07 -7.30
CA GLU A 159 16.14 -8.22 -7.25
C GLU A 159 15.13 -8.17 -8.40
N VAL A 160 14.56 -6.99 -8.65
CA VAL A 160 13.64 -6.75 -9.76
C VAL A 160 14.34 -7.00 -11.10
N THR A 161 15.55 -6.46 -11.30
CA THR A 161 16.30 -6.66 -12.56
C THR A 161 16.59 -8.15 -12.80
N LEU A 162 16.98 -8.89 -11.76
CA LEU A 162 17.23 -10.34 -11.84
C LEU A 162 15.96 -11.13 -12.16
N ARG A 163 14.82 -10.77 -11.56
CA ARG A 163 13.53 -11.43 -11.80
C ARG A 163 13.09 -11.30 -13.27
N TRP A 164 13.32 -10.14 -13.88
CA TRP A 164 12.84 -9.83 -15.23
C TRP A 164 13.75 -10.30 -16.36
N ARG A 165 15.04 -10.54 -16.08
CA ARG A 165 15.95 -11.22 -17.01
C ARG A 165 15.45 -12.58 -17.49
N ARG A 166 14.49 -13.20 -16.77
CA ARG A 166 13.91 -14.50 -17.14
C ARG A 166 12.89 -14.44 -18.29
N GLY A 167 12.37 -13.27 -18.64
CA GLY A 167 11.34 -13.11 -19.68
C GLY A 167 11.50 -11.88 -20.59
N SER A 168 12.43 -10.98 -20.30
CA SER A 168 12.61 -9.72 -21.04
C SER A 168 14.05 -9.20 -20.96
N SER A 169 14.42 -8.28 -21.86
CA SER A 169 15.70 -7.55 -21.75
C SER A 169 15.58 -6.41 -20.73
N SER A 170 16.28 -6.52 -19.60
CA SER A 170 16.22 -5.53 -18.51
C SER A 170 17.54 -4.76 -18.36
N ARG A 171 17.48 -3.43 -18.31
CA ARG A 171 18.62 -2.55 -17.98
C ARG A 171 18.33 -1.79 -16.69
N SER A 172 19.28 -1.77 -15.77
CA SER A 172 19.20 -0.95 -14.56
C SER A 172 19.99 0.34 -14.74
N THR A 173 19.41 1.45 -14.31
CA THR A 173 20.06 2.77 -14.33
C THR A 173 20.21 3.29 -12.90
N GLU A 174 21.43 3.69 -12.55
CA GLU A 174 21.77 4.23 -11.24
C GLU A 174 22.35 5.63 -11.32
N ARG A 175 22.09 6.44 -10.29
CA ARG A 175 22.60 7.81 -10.19
C ARG A 175 24.03 7.90 -9.64
N LYS A 176 24.58 6.81 -9.08
CA LYS A 176 25.92 6.75 -8.47
C LYS A 176 26.70 5.55 -9.00
N SER A 177 28.02 5.57 -8.87
CA SER A 177 28.94 4.53 -9.33
C SER A 177 28.92 3.22 -8.52
N SER A 178 28.02 3.08 -7.53
CA SER A 178 27.95 1.90 -6.66
C SER A 178 26.54 1.64 -6.16
N TRP A 179 26.15 0.36 -6.21
CA TRP A 179 24.93 -0.17 -5.60
C TRP A 179 24.95 0.03 -4.07
N TRP A 180 23.82 0.47 -3.51
CA TRP A 180 23.66 0.73 -2.08
C TRP A 180 22.72 -0.28 -1.43
N CYS A 181 23.18 -0.92 -0.36
CA CYS A 181 22.33 -1.69 0.55
C CYS A 181 21.90 -0.79 1.70
N ALA A 182 20.63 -0.89 2.14
CA ALA A 182 20.24 -0.31 3.42
C ALA A 182 21.06 -0.98 4.54
N VAL A 183 21.55 -0.16 5.49
CA VAL A 183 22.48 -0.57 6.57
C VAL A 183 21.95 -1.73 7.43
N THR A 184 20.64 -1.98 7.42
CA THR A 184 19.99 -3.09 8.15
C THR A 184 20.32 -4.48 7.60
N THR A 185 20.73 -4.61 6.33
CA THR A 185 21.01 -5.92 5.68
C THR A 185 22.48 -6.18 5.36
N SER A 186 23.39 -5.20 5.57
CA SER A 186 24.74 -5.25 5.01
C SER A 186 25.84 -5.75 5.94
N ARG A 187 25.55 -6.28 7.14
CA ARG A 187 26.61 -6.80 8.03
C ARG A 187 27.19 -8.14 7.61
N SER A 188 26.63 -8.81 6.61
CA SER A 188 27.24 -10.01 6.03
C SER A 188 27.25 -9.94 4.51
N THR A 189 28.45 -9.74 3.98
CA THR A 189 28.87 -10.04 2.60
C THR A 189 28.71 -8.90 1.57
N PRO A 190 29.78 -8.18 1.21
CA PRO A 190 29.79 -7.32 0.04
C PRO A 190 29.88 -8.18 -1.22
N LEU A 191 28.77 -8.29 -1.96
CA LEU A 191 28.75 -8.85 -3.32
C LEU A 191 29.41 -7.85 -4.29
N ARG A 192 30.73 -8.00 -4.49
CA ARG A 192 31.40 -7.44 -5.68
C ARG A 192 31.18 -8.40 -6.84
N LEU A 193 30.21 -8.10 -7.70
CA LEU A 193 30.20 -8.66 -9.05
C LEU A 193 31.27 -7.90 -9.86
N ARG A 194 32.37 -8.58 -10.20
CA ARG A 194 33.33 -8.09 -11.18
C ARG A 194 32.75 -8.31 -12.58
N SER A 195 33.03 -7.35 -13.45
CA SER A 195 32.81 -7.36 -14.91
C SER A 195 33.39 -8.59 -15.59
#